data_AF-F4PLY2-F1
#
_entry.id   AF-F4PLY2-F1
#
_cell.length_a   1.000
_cell.length_b   1.000
_cell.length_c   1.000
_cell.angle_alpha   90.00
_cell.angle_beta   90.00
_cell.angle_gamma   90.00
#
_symmetry.space_group_name_H-M   'P 1'
#
loop_
_entity.id
_entity.type
_entity.pdbx_description
1 polymer ?
#
loop_
_entity_poly.entity_id
_entity_poly.type
_entity_poly.pdbx_seq_one_letter_code
_entity_poly.pdbx_strand_id
1 'polypeptide(L)'
;MDSSANIVSEQHKEEVKANNDDDYKERNKTYFPTNITIQDCRYAIKGVVGFREVALEGTICFTYDMLSDESFPDPMKATDAKTSFLYKMRRECRGIIFDESNQQLICRKLHKFFNINEYQECRAENVSLKEPFTLTEKIDGSLIAPFIVNGSISWGSKQGMTAFGKRIDDFVNNNDSIRYNDFAQYWLDRGYTPVFEYSSDKQQIILFYQEERMRLLAIRDRTTGNYLQYDEILKSGQEYGVPVVERIKLESLLDPDLDPNSITTNELVNIVKKMKNVEGFVLRVNDGRMYKIKSEWYIDLSRLSLQSPKVVKNEKDVWSLVLSGSMDDTLAMIASSTKPLSEKLVKIKEFSSVLIGRIEECARIMIEFIIKSKVDQIPRGRLQTLSSPHPLFSPQLLGFSYAFYNDIQADHTVDQHLSLVNKSLIKRIKEGCGSGAKLEHARTLLGGNIKFTYIPPPKPTISTETNNNNNVDQDGNDEYFENDNDE
;
A
#
# COMPACT_ATOMS: atom_id res chain seq x y z
N MET A 1 21.03 44.29 43.61
CA MET A 1 19.99 44.61 42.61
C MET A 1 19.89 43.57 41.48
N ASP A 2 20.61 42.44 41.56
CA ASP A 2 20.70 41.47 40.44
C ASP A 2 19.93 40.15 40.66
N SER A 3 19.34 39.93 41.85
CA SER A 3 18.57 38.71 42.14
C SER A 3 17.10 38.81 41.67
N SER A 4 16.53 40.01 41.65
CA SER A 4 15.14 40.25 41.23
C SER A 4 14.95 40.19 39.71
N ALA A 5 15.98 40.50 38.91
CA ALA A 5 15.91 40.41 37.45
C ALA A 5 15.96 38.96 36.94
N ASN A 6 16.76 38.08 37.58
CA ASN A 6 16.84 36.66 37.22
C ASN A 6 15.56 35.89 37.57
N ILE A 7 14.96 36.15 38.74
CA ILE A 7 13.71 35.50 39.18
C ILE A 7 12.54 35.87 38.26
N VAL A 8 12.44 37.14 37.84
CA VAL A 8 11.41 37.58 36.88
C VAL A 8 11.64 36.95 35.50
N SER A 9 12.90 36.74 35.09
CA SER A 9 13.21 36.09 33.80
C SER A 9 12.93 34.59 33.78
N GLU A 10 13.07 33.90 34.91
CA GLU A 10 12.74 32.47 35.05
C GLU A 10 11.23 32.27 35.18
N GLN A 11 10.54 33.09 35.98
CA GLN A 11 9.08 33.06 36.09
C GLN A 11 8.40 33.37 34.75
N HIS A 12 8.93 34.32 33.97
CA HIS A 12 8.37 34.62 32.64
C HIS A 12 8.64 33.50 31.62
N LYS A 13 9.79 32.81 31.72
CA LYS A 13 10.06 31.61 30.91
C LYS A 13 9.18 30.43 31.31
N GLU A 14 8.90 30.26 32.60
CA GLU A 14 7.99 29.23 33.11
C GLU A 14 6.54 29.51 32.73
N GLU A 15 6.07 30.77 32.81
CA GLU A 15 4.73 31.18 32.36
C GLU A 15 4.55 31.03 30.85
N VAL A 16 5.52 31.43 30.03
CA VAL A 16 5.46 31.25 28.56
C VAL A 16 5.52 29.76 28.19
N LYS A 17 6.26 28.94 28.95
CA LYS A 17 6.32 27.48 28.75
C LYS A 17 5.04 26.78 29.20
N ALA A 18 4.43 27.21 30.31
CA ALA A 18 3.15 26.72 30.80
C ALA A 18 2.01 27.08 29.83
N ASN A 19 1.96 28.33 29.35
CA ASN A 19 0.97 28.79 28.36
C ASN A 19 1.08 28.02 27.03
N ASN A 20 2.30 27.67 26.59
CA ASN A 20 2.49 26.85 25.38
C ASN A 20 2.11 25.38 25.59
N ASP A 21 2.32 24.80 26.78
CA ASP A 21 1.93 23.41 27.06
C ASP A 21 0.41 23.26 27.20
N ASP A 22 -0.26 24.27 27.76
CA ASP A 22 -1.72 24.31 27.85
C ASP A 22 -2.38 24.51 26.47
N ASP A 23 -1.78 25.27 25.55
CA ASP A 23 -2.22 25.34 24.15
C ASP A 23 -2.20 23.97 23.46
N TYR A 24 -1.10 23.22 23.59
CA TYR A 24 -1.02 21.88 23.02
C TYR A 24 -2.03 20.92 23.65
N LYS A 25 -2.30 21.01 24.96
CA LYS A 25 -3.35 20.17 25.59
C LYS A 25 -4.71 20.44 24.96
N GLU A 26 -5.10 21.71 24.82
CA GLU A 26 -6.37 22.12 24.20
C GLU A 26 -6.49 21.61 22.76
N ARG A 27 -5.44 21.83 21.96
CA ARG A 27 -5.42 21.46 20.54
C ARG A 27 -5.24 19.96 20.28
N ASN A 28 -4.95 19.20 21.33
CA ASN A 28 -4.73 17.75 21.30
C ASN A 28 -5.85 16.95 22.00
N LYS A 29 -6.93 17.61 22.45
CA LYS A 29 -8.05 17.00 23.21
C LYS A 29 -8.79 15.89 22.46
N THR A 30 -8.89 15.98 21.14
CA THR A 30 -9.62 15.02 20.31
C THR A 30 -8.66 14.08 19.59
N TYR A 31 -9.19 13.09 18.87
CA TYR A 31 -8.35 12.15 18.12
C TYR A 31 -7.50 12.85 17.04
N PHE A 32 -8.03 13.91 16.43
CA PHE A 32 -7.33 14.74 15.45
C PHE A 32 -6.78 16.02 16.09
N PRO A 33 -5.63 16.55 15.63
CA PRO A 33 -5.14 17.83 16.11
C PRO A 33 -6.03 18.95 15.56
N THR A 34 -6.34 19.95 16.39
CA THR A 34 -7.21 21.08 16.03
C THR A 34 -6.45 22.39 15.88
N ASN A 35 -7.03 23.34 15.15
CA ASN A 35 -6.45 24.68 14.92
C ASN A 35 -5.01 24.60 14.42
N ILE A 36 -4.77 23.77 13.41
CA ILE A 36 -3.44 23.50 12.86
C ILE A 36 -2.88 24.72 12.15
N THR A 37 -1.59 24.98 12.33
CA THR A 37 -0.84 25.96 11.56
C THR A 37 0.20 25.29 10.66
N ILE A 38 0.71 26.05 9.69
CA ILE A 38 1.83 25.60 8.86
C ILE A 38 3.08 25.29 9.70
N GLN A 39 3.28 26.03 10.81
CA GLN A 39 4.44 25.86 11.66
C GLN A 39 4.38 24.55 12.45
N ASP A 40 3.18 24.08 12.80
CA ASP A 40 3.00 22.76 13.41
C ASP A 40 3.42 21.64 12.46
N CYS A 41 3.09 21.76 11.16
CA CYS A 41 3.53 20.82 10.14
C CYS A 41 5.06 20.78 10.04
N ARG A 42 5.69 21.96 9.94
CA ARG A 42 7.16 22.10 9.92
C ARG A 42 7.82 21.48 11.14
N TYR A 43 7.27 21.69 12.34
CA TYR A 43 7.78 21.07 13.56
C TYR A 43 7.58 19.56 13.60
N ALA A 44 6.45 19.05 13.10
CA ALA A 44 6.14 17.62 13.11
C ALA A 44 7.06 16.81 12.19
N ILE A 45 7.52 17.41 11.08
CA ILE A 45 8.40 16.75 10.10
C ILE A 45 9.89 17.05 10.30
N LYS A 46 10.25 18.01 11.18
CA LYS A 46 11.63 18.45 11.36
C LYS A 46 12.54 17.28 11.76
N GLY A 47 13.56 17.00 10.92
CA GLY A 47 14.53 15.93 11.15
C GLY A 47 13.99 14.52 10.93
N VAL A 48 12.78 14.37 10.38
CA VAL A 48 12.17 13.08 10.06
C VAL A 48 12.42 12.77 8.59
N VAL A 49 13.06 11.63 8.33
CA VAL A 49 13.36 11.20 6.95
C VAL A 49 12.08 10.91 6.18
N GLY A 50 12.05 11.31 4.91
CA GLY A 50 11.00 10.95 3.96
C GLY A 50 9.87 11.95 3.83
N PHE A 51 9.71 12.88 4.79
CA PHE A 51 8.76 13.99 4.70
C PHE A 51 9.37 15.19 3.98
N ARG A 52 8.53 15.96 3.29
CA ARG A 52 8.92 17.19 2.61
C ARG A 52 7.81 18.23 2.61
N GLU A 53 8.24 19.48 2.59
CA GLU A 53 7.43 20.67 2.30
C GLU A 53 7.66 21.02 0.83
N VAL A 54 6.58 21.20 0.07
CA VAL A 54 6.62 21.48 -1.36
C VAL A 54 5.80 22.75 -1.62
N ALA A 55 6.44 23.79 -2.15
CA ALA A 55 5.74 24.96 -2.65
C ALA A 55 5.41 24.75 -4.13
N LEU A 56 4.16 24.95 -4.52
CA LEU A 56 3.68 24.77 -5.89
C LEU A 56 2.49 25.69 -6.16
N GLU A 57 2.61 26.52 -7.20
CA GLU A 57 1.51 27.36 -7.73
C GLU A 57 0.75 28.18 -6.67
N GLY A 58 1.45 28.83 -5.75
CA GLY A 58 0.84 29.64 -4.69
C GLY A 58 0.32 28.83 -3.50
N THR A 59 0.69 27.55 -3.39
CA THR A 59 0.35 26.67 -2.27
C THR A 59 1.59 26.05 -1.63
N ILE A 60 1.48 25.68 -0.35
CA ILE A 60 2.50 24.91 0.38
C ILE A 60 1.87 23.59 0.84
N CYS A 61 2.40 22.48 0.34
CA CYS A 61 1.94 21.13 0.61
C CYS A 61 2.94 20.35 1.48
N PHE A 62 2.45 19.65 2.50
CA PHE A 62 3.26 18.72 3.31
C PHE A 62 2.92 17.28 2.97
N THR A 63 3.92 16.53 2.52
CA THR A 63 3.78 15.14 2.03
C THR A 63 5.00 14.28 2.40
N TYR A 64 5.00 13.02 1.98
CA TYR A 64 6.11 12.08 2.18
C TYR A 64 6.20 11.06 1.03
N ASP A 65 7.41 10.52 0.80
CA ASP A 65 7.69 9.55 -0.27
C ASP A 65 8.21 8.19 0.21
N MET A 66 9.12 8.19 1.19
CA MET A 66 9.77 6.98 1.71
C MET A 66 9.58 6.94 3.21
N LEU A 67 8.85 5.94 3.70
CA LEU A 67 8.56 5.79 5.11
C LEU A 67 9.55 4.80 5.75
N SER A 68 9.82 5.00 7.04
CA SER A 68 10.45 4.04 7.93
C SER A 68 9.47 3.66 9.04
N ASP A 69 9.78 2.60 9.79
CA ASP A 69 8.98 2.16 10.94
C ASP A 69 8.81 3.28 11.99
N GLU A 70 9.70 4.27 12.02
CA GLU A 70 9.68 5.41 12.93
C GLU A 70 8.97 6.65 12.35
N SER A 71 8.52 6.59 11.10
CA SER A 71 7.86 7.74 10.46
C SER A 71 6.59 8.12 11.19
N PHE A 72 5.77 7.18 11.67
CA PHE A 72 4.51 7.46 12.35
C PHE A 72 4.42 6.81 13.72
N PRO A 73 5.09 7.38 14.75
CA PRO A 73 4.97 6.89 16.11
C PRO A 73 3.53 7.03 16.63
N ASP A 74 3.21 6.23 17.63
CA ASP A 74 1.92 6.20 18.32
C ASP A 74 1.75 7.45 19.21
N PRO A 75 0.80 8.36 18.92
CA PRO A 75 0.54 9.55 19.75
C PRO A 75 0.17 9.23 21.20
N MET A 76 -0.35 8.04 21.48
CA MET A 76 -0.72 7.61 22.83
C MET A 76 0.48 7.19 23.67
N LYS A 77 1.63 6.90 23.04
CA LYS A 77 2.89 6.57 23.71
C LYS A 77 3.78 7.77 23.97
N ALA A 78 3.35 8.97 23.57
CA ALA A 78 4.10 10.20 23.81
C ALA A 78 4.15 10.55 25.30
N THR A 79 5.27 11.15 25.73
CA THR A 79 5.52 11.52 27.14
C THR A 79 4.79 12.79 27.59
N ASP A 80 4.36 13.62 26.64
CA ASP A 80 3.80 14.94 26.88
C ASP A 80 2.81 15.34 25.75
N ALA A 81 1.98 16.34 26.03
CA ALA A 81 0.92 16.78 25.12
C ALA A 81 1.46 17.32 23.80
N LYS A 82 2.60 18.02 23.82
CA LYS A 82 3.25 18.55 22.62
C LYS A 82 3.78 17.45 21.73
N THR A 83 4.52 16.48 22.26
CA THR A 83 5.01 15.34 21.49
C THR A 83 3.84 14.54 20.90
N SER A 84 2.79 14.30 21.69
CA SER A 84 1.58 13.63 21.22
C SER A 84 0.91 14.39 20.05
N PHE A 85 0.77 15.71 20.20
CA PHE A 85 0.24 16.58 19.16
C PHE A 85 1.09 16.52 17.88
N LEU A 86 2.41 16.61 18.00
CA LEU A 86 3.32 16.53 16.84
C LEU A 86 3.25 15.17 16.13
N TYR A 87 3.03 14.07 16.87
CA TYR A 87 2.82 12.75 16.27
C TYR A 87 1.50 12.67 15.50
N LYS A 88 0.41 13.24 16.03
CA LYS A 88 -0.85 13.38 15.28
C LYS A 88 -0.69 14.29 14.06
N MET A 89 -0.01 15.42 14.22
CA MET A 89 0.29 16.35 13.13
C MET A 89 1.06 15.70 11.99
N ARG A 90 1.98 14.79 12.31
CA ARG A 90 2.70 14.06 11.28
C ARG A 90 1.79 13.15 10.47
N ARG A 91 0.79 12.53 11.09
CA ARG A 91 -0.26 11.77 10.36
C ARG A 91 -1.10 12.68 9.45
N GLU A 92 -1.21 13.98 9.75
CA GLU A 92 -1.85 14.97 8.88
C GLU A 92 -0.98 15.41 7.69
N CYS A 93 0.35 15.23 7.76
CA CYS A 93 1.30 15.58 6.71
C CYS A 93 1.27 14.59 5.53
N ARG A 94 0.06 14.26 5.07
CA ARG A 94 -0.27 13.38 3.94
C ARG A 94 -1.01 14.17 2.86
N GLY A 95 -0.37 15.23 2.38
CA GLY A 95 -0.94 16.11 1.36
C GLY A 95 -1.82 17.21 1.92
N ILE A 96 -1.58 17.67 3.16
CA ILE A 96 -2.21 18.86 3.73
C ILE A 96 -1.65 20.10 3.02
N ILE A 97 -2.51 21.05 2.66
CA ILE A 97 -2.15 22.20 1.81
C ILE A 97 -2.53 23.51 2.49
N PHE A 98 -1.58 24.44 2.50
CA PHE A 98 -1.74 25.81 2.94
C PHE A 98 -1.65 26.77 1.75
N ASP A 99 -2.35 27.89 1.82
CA ASP A 99 -2.15 29.00 0.89
C ASP A 99 -0.79 29.66 1.19
N GLU A 100 0.03 29.90 0.16
CA GLU A 100 1.38 30.43 0.34
C GLU A 100 1.36 31.90 0.82
N SER A 101 0.39 32.69 0.37
CA SER A 101 0.32 34.13 0.61
C SER A 101 -0.06 34.47 2.06
N ASN A 102 -1.00 33.71 2.62
CA ASN A 102 -1.58 34.01 3.94
C ASN A 102 -1.42 32.84 4.94
N GLN A 103 -0.82 31.73 4.52
CA GLN A 103 -0.53 30.55 5.34
C GLN A 103 -1.76 29.89 5.97
N GLN A 104 -2.96 30.16 5.43
CA GLN A 104 -4.20 29.53 5.88
C GLN A 104 -4.31 28.10 5.36
N LEU A 105 -4.89 27.21 6.17
CA LEU A 105 -5.19 25.84 5.79
C LEU A 105 -6.34 25.80 4.79
N ILE A 106 -6.05 25.44 3.53
CA ILE A 106 -7.04 25.40 2.44
C ILE A 106 -7.47 23.98 2.06
N CYS A 107 -6.65 22.97 2.33
CA CYS A 107 -6.99 21.57 2.06
C CYS A 107 -6.51 20.65 3.18
N ARG A 108 -7.43 19.94 3.84
CA ARG A 108 -7.11 18.91 4.85
C ARG A 108 -7.65 17.55 4.41
N LYS A 109 -6.81 16.79 3.70
CA LYS A 109 -7.12 15.46 3.13
C LYS A 109 -7.24 14.38 4.21
N LEU A 110 -7.28 13.09 3.85
CA LEU A 110 -7.29 12.01 4.84
C LEU A 110 -5.97 11.98 5.65
N HIS A 111 -6.08 11.81 6.97
CA HIS A 111 -4.93 11.49 7.81
C HIS A 111 -4.28 10.17 7.37
N LYS A 112 -3.01 9.92 7.72
CA LYS A 112 -2.41 8.59 7.55
C LYS A 112 -3.12 7.60 8.47
N PHE A 113 -3.61 6.53 7.85
CA PHE A 113 -4.13 5.35 8.51
C PHE A 113 -3.46 4.09 7.97
N PHE A 114 -3.57 3.00 8.72
CA PHE A 114 -2.77 1.79 8.56
C PHE A 114 -3.63 0.58 8.25
N ASN A 115 -2.99 -0.48 7.78
CA ASN A 115 -3.63 -1.77 7.67
C ASN A 115 -3.86 -2.36 9.07
N ILE A 116 -4.96 -3.10 9.24
CA ILE A 116 -5.14 -3.89 10.45
C ILE A 116 -3.96 -4.86 10.61
N ASN A 117 -3.41 -4.93 11.82
CA ASN A 117 -2.21 -5.70 12.19
C ASN A 117 -0.88 -5.18 11.60
N GLU A 118 -0.81 -3.96 11.04
CA GLU A 118 0.45 -3.32 10.61
C GLU A 118 1.30 -2.89 11.81
N TYR A 119 0.67 -2.21 12.78
CA TYR A 119 1.29 -1.75 14.02
C TYR A 119 0.54 -2.25 15.25
N GLN A 120 1.18 -2.17 16.42
CA GLN A 120 0.58 -2.57 17.70
C GLN A 120 -0.75 -1.84 17.98
N GLU A 121 -0.82 -0.54 17.67
CA GLU A 121 -2.02 0.29 17.84
C GLU A 121 -3.18 -0.11 16.90
N CYS A 122 -2.89 -0.81 15.80
CA CYS A 122 -3.89 -1.23 14.81
C CYS A 122 -4.13 -2.75 14.83
N ARG A 123 -3.75 -3.45 15.90
CA ARG A 123 -4.06 -4.87 16.03
C ARG A 123 -5.57 -5.09 16.03
N ALA A 124 -6.01 -6.14 15.35
CA ALA A 124 -7.42 -6.50 15.25
C ALA A 124 -8.10 -6.66 16.62
N GLU A 125 -7.38 -7.13 17.64
CA GLU A 125 -7.87 -7.25 19.02
C GLU A 125 -8.23 -5.91 19.68
N ASN A 126 -7.65 -4.80 19.21
CA ASN A 126 -7.88 -3.45 19.70
C ASN A 126 -8.95 -2.69 18.91
N VAL A 127 -9.50 -3.30 17.85
CA VAL A 127 -10.53 -2.71 17.01
C VAL A 127 -11.83 -3.45 17.28
N SER A 128 -12.82 -2.73 17.81
CA SER A 128 -14.12 -3.31 18.17
C SER A 128 -15.12 -3.10 17.04
N LEU A 129 -15.71 -4.19 16.52
CA LEU A 129 -16.87 -4.14 15.62
C LEU A 129 -18.20 -3.99 16.37
N LYS A 130 -18.18 -3.93 17.71
CA LYS A 130 -19.38 -3.68 18.53
C LYS A 130 -19.74 -2.21 18.61
N GLU A 131 -18.78 -1.33 18.34
CA GLU A 131 -19.02 0.10 18.24
C GLU A 131 -19.56 0.44 16.84
N PRO A 132 -20.34 1.52 16.67
CA PRO A 132 -20.79 1.93 15.35
C PRO A 132 -19.60 2.16 14.40
N PHE A 133 -19.64 1.49 13.25
CA PHE A 133 -18.63 1.59 12.22
C PHE A 133 -19.28 1.69 10.84
N THR A 134 -18.49 2.14 9.86
CA THR A 134 -18.82 2.07 8.44
C THR A 134 -17.72 1.29 7.74
N LEU A 135 -18.11 0.35 6.90
CA LEU A 135 -17.22 -0.38 5.99
C LEU A 135 -17.49 0.13 4.57
N THR A 136 -16.46 0.59 3.86
CA THR A 136 -16.58 1.04 2.47
C THR A 136 -15.61 0.28 1.58
N GLU A 137 -15.93 0.19 0.28
CA GLU A 137 -14.98 -0.26 -0.74
C GLU A 137 -13.66 0.53 -0.62
N LYS A 138 -12.52 -0.15 -0.67
CA LYS A 138 -11.23 0.51 -0.93
C LYS A 138 -11.03 0.53 -2.44
N ILE A 139 -11.31 1.67 -3.05
CA ILE A 139 -11.10 1.91 -4.47
C ILE A 139 -9.58 2.03 -4.72
N ASP A 140 -9.10 1.40 -5.78
CA ASP A 140 -7.70 1.44 -6.19
C ASP A 140 -7.48 2.56 -7.22
N GLY A 141 -7.31 3.79 -6.73
CA GLY A 141 -7.18 4.97 -7.57
C GLY A 141 -6.21 6.00 -7.00
N SER A 142 -6.42 7.25 -7.39
CA SER A 142 -5.67 8.39 -6.87
C SER A 142 -6.55 9.25 -5.98
N LEU A 143 -5.99 9.67 -4.84
CA LEU A 143 -6.69 10.53 -3.91
C LEU A 143 -6.76 11.94 -4.48
N ILE A 144 -7.97 12.49 -4.60
CA ILE A 144 -8.22 13.83 -5.13
C ILE A 144 -8.94 14.69 -4.07
N ALA A 145 -8.58 15.96 -3.97
CA ALA A 145 -9.34 16.93 -3.19
C ALA A 145 -9.35 18.31 -3.85
N PRO A 146 -10.49 19.03 -3.83
CA PRO A 146 -10.55 20.41 -4.27
C PRO A 146 -10.06 21.37 -3.18
N PHE A 147 -9.59 22.53 -3.59
CA PHE A 147 -9.27 23.67 -2.72
C PHE A 147 -9.35 24.98 -3.50
N ILE A 148 -9.45 26.10 -2.79
CA ILE A 148 -9.46 27.43 -3.41
C ILE A 148 -8.05 28.01 -3.34
N VAL A 149 -7.49 28.39 -4.48
CA VAL A 149 -6.24 29.15 -4.60
C VAL A 149 -6.44 30.23 -5.65
N ASN A 150 -5.91 31.43 -5.40
CA ASN A 150 -6.05 32.60 -6.29
C ASN A 150 -7.51 32.95 -6.68
N GLY A 151 -8.48 32.61 -5.81
CA GLY A 151 -9.90 32.90 -6.02
C GLY A 151 -10.66 31.91 -6.91
N SER A 152 -10.03 30.81 -7.33
CA SER A 152 -10.65 29.75 -8.13
C SER A 152 -10.51 28.38 -7.46
N ILE A 153 -11.45 27.47 -7.74
CA ILE A 153 -11.33 26.07 -7.34
C ILE A 153 -10.26 25.40 -8.21
N SER A 154 -9.40 24.63 -7.57
CA SER A 154 -8.44 23.74 -8.22
C SER A 154 -8.53 22.35 -7.60
N TRP A 155 -8.33 21.31 -8.41
CA TRP A 155 -8.36 19.92 -7.98
C TRP A 155 -6.95 19.34 -7.93
N GLY A 156 -6.55 18.82 -6.78
CA GLY A 156 -5.20 18.30 -6.57
C GLY A 156 -5.16 16.86 -6.04
N SER A 157 -4.09 16.15 -6.41
CA SER A 157 -3.78 14.81 -5.90
C SER A 157 -3.22 14.88 -4.46
N LYS A 158 -2.58 13.82 -3.94
CA LYS A 158 -1.81 13.89 -2.69
C LYS A 158 -0.84 15.08 -2.67
N GLN A 159 -0.11 15.39 -3.75
CA GLN A 159 0.87 16.48 -3.76
C GLN A 159 0.30 17.88 -4.05
N GLY A 160 -0.97 17.99 -4.48
CA GLY A 160 -1.59 19.27 -4.83
C GLY A 160 -1.79 19.43 -6.33
N MET A 161 -1.61 20.65 -6.85
CA MET A 161 -1.80 21.00 -8.27
C MET A 161 -0.64 20.51 -9.14
N THR A 162 -0.58 19.20 -9.37
CA THR A 162 0.35 18.61 -10.34
C THR A 162 -0.27 18.60 -11.74
N ALA A 163 0.49 18.22 -12.78
CA ALA A 163 -0.05 18.00 -14.12
C ALA A 163 -1.25 17.02 -14.14
N PHE A 164 -1.28 16.08 -13.19
CA PHE A 164 -2.40 15.20 -12.98
C PHE A 164 -3.64 15.93 -12.45
N GLY A 165 -3.49 16.91 -11.56
CA GLY A 165 -4.58 17.78 -11.11
C GLY A 165 -5.29 18.49 -12.27
N LYS A 166 -4.52 19.01 -13.23
CA LYS A 166 -5.08 19.62 -14.46
C LYS A 166 -5.96 18.65 -15.26
N ARG A 167 -5.56 17.38 -15.37
CA ARG A 167 -6.39 16.35 -16.02
C ARG A 167 -7.69 16.10 -15.25
N ILE A 168 -7.67 16.21 -13.93
CA ILE A 168 -8.88 16.11 -13.10
C ILE A 168 -9.77 17.34 -13.31
N ASP A 169 -9.21 18.55 -13.40
CA ASP A 169 -9.97 19.75 -13.73
C ASP A 169 -10.71 19.56 -15.06
N ASP A 170 -10.03 19.04 -16.09
CA ASP A 170 -10.65 18.72 -17.38
C ASP A 170 -11.77 17.67 -17.24
N PHE A 171 -11.54 16.60 -16.47
CA PHE A 171 -12.57 15.58 -16.20
C PHE A 171 -13.81 16.18 -15.52
N VAL A 172 -13.61 17.04 -14.53
CA VAL A 172 -14.67 17.72 -13.79
C VAL A 172 -15.44 18.68 -14.69
N ASN A 173 -14.74 19.49 -15.48
CA ASN A 173 -15.35 20.52 -16.32
C ASN A 173 -16.10 19.94 -17.53
N ASN A 174 -15.72 18.75 -18.00
CA ASN A 174 -16.41 18.07 -19.10
C ASN A 174 -17.58 17.17 -18.62
N ASN A 175 -17.89 17.13 -17.32
CA ASN A 175 -18.98 16.31 -16.79
C ASN A 175 -20.26 17.13 -16.58
N ASP A 176 -21.11 17.16 -17.60
CA ASP A 176 -22.37 17.93 -17.55
C ASP A 176 -23.42 17.32 -16.58
N SER A 177 -23.27 16.05 -16.23
CA SER A 177 -24.26 15.32 -15.41
C SER A 177 -23.99 15.40 -13.91
N ILE A 178 -22.75 15.67 -13.50
CA ILE A 178 -22.33 15.67 -12.10
C ILE A 178 -21.70 17.02 -11.75
N ARG A 179 -22.29 17.71 -10.76
CA ARG A 179 -21.92 19.09 -10.40
C ARG A 179 -20.79 19.13 -9.38
N TYR A 180 -19.62 18.61 -9.73
CA TYR A 180 -18.47 18.52 -8.81
C TYR A 180 -18.01 19.88 -8.31
N ASN A 181 -17.90 20.91 -9.17
CA ASN A 181 -17.44 22.24 -8.77
C ASN A 181 -18.43 22.92 -7.81
N ASP A 182 -19.74 22.84 -8.09
CA ASP A 182 -20.78 23.38 -7.18
C ASP A 182 -20.73 22.70 -5.81
N PHE A 183 -20.56 21.37 -5.80
CA PHE A 183 -20.43 20.58 -4.58
C PHE A 183 -19.16 20.96 -3.80
N ALA A 184 -18.03 21.09 -4.50
CA ALA A 184 -16.76 21.49 -3.91
C ALA A 184 -16.86 22.89 -3.28
N GLN A 185 -17.37 23.87 -4.03
CA GLN A 185 -17.56 25.25 -3.56
C GLN A 185 -18.39 25.29 -2.28
N TYR A 186 -19.53 24.59 -2.27
CA TYR A 186 -20.44 24.54 -1.12
C TYR A 186 -19.73 24.14 0.18
N TRP A 187 -18.87 23.11 0.13
CA TRP A 187 -18.17 22.61 1.29
C TRP A 187 -16.92 23.41 1.64
N LEU A 188 -16.19 23.89 0.64
CA LEU A 188 -14.99 24.71 0.84
C LEU A 188 -15.33 26.01 1.58
N ASP A 189 -16.43 26.67 1.21
CA ASP A 189 -16.96 27.89 1.85
C ASP A 189 -17.36 27.68 3.31
N ARG A 190 -17.71 26.44 3.68
CA ARG A 190 -18.11 26.06 5.04
C ARG A 190 -16.95 25.60 5.92
N GLY A 191 -15.72 25.65 5.43
CA GLY A 191 -14.56 25.20 6.19
C GLY A 191 -14.28 23.69 6.08
N TYR A 192 -14.86 23.00 5.10
CA TYR A 192 -14.65 21.55 4.90
C TYR A 192 -13.82 21.27 3.64
N THR A 193 -13.18 20.11 3.62
CA THR A 193 -12.48 19.54 2.47
C THR A 193 -13.18 18.24 2.10
N PRO A 194 -13.92 18.20 0.97
CA PRO A 194 -14.32 16.96 0.34
C PRO A 194 -13.09 16.20 -0.17
N VAL A 195 -13.12 14.87 -0.09
CA VAL A 195 -12.03 14.02 -0.52
C VAL A 195 -12.59 12.87 -1.36
N PHE A 196 -12.00 12.65 -2.52
CA PHE A 196 -12.46 11.73 -3.54
C PHE A 196 -11.37 10.70 -3.88
N GLU A 197 -11.79 9.59 -4.47
CA GLU A 197 -10.90 8.71 -5.23
C GLU A 197 -11.24 8.82 -6.71
N TYR A 198 -10.23 9.08 -7.55
CA TYR A 198 -10.33 9.01 -9.01
C TYR A 198 -9.73 7.70 -9.52
N SER A 199 -10.50 6.96 -10.31
CA SER A 199 -10.08 5.71 -10.96
C SER A 199 -10.29 5.82 -12.48
N SER A 200 -9.32 5.36 -13.28
CA SER A 200 -9.36 5.45 -14.74
C SER A 200 -8.64 4.27 -15.39
N ASP A 201 -9.12 3.87 -16.58
CA ASP A 201 -8.46 2.91 -17.46
C ASP A 201 -7.05 3.38 -17.89
N LYS A 202 -6.83 4.69 -18.00
CA LYS A 202 -5.54 5.30 -18.34
C LYS A 202 -4.56 5.35 -17.16
N GLN A 203 -5.04 5.15 -15.93
CA GLN A 203 -4.22 5.16 -14.71
C GLN A 203 -4.55 3.95 -13.83
N GLN A 204 -4.36 2.77 -14.41
CA GLN A 204 -4.48 1.52 -13.69
C GLN A 204 -3.30 1.36 -12.74
N ILE A 205 -3.59 1.25 -11.44
CA ILE A 205 -2.59 0.89 -10.43
C ILE A 205 -2.45 -0.64 -10.38
N ILE A 206 -3.51 -1.34 -9.94
CA ILE A 206 -3.65 -2.80 -9.99
C ILE A 206 -4.96 -3.18 -10.68
N LEU A 207 -6.08 -2.67 -10.16
CA LEU A 207 -7.42 -2.96 -10.64
C LEU A 207 -7.70 -2.20 -11.92
N PHE A 208 -8.25 -2.90 -12.91
CA PHE A 208 -8.69 -2.28 -14.15
C PHE A 208 -10.09 -1.72 -13.98
N TYR A 209 -10.21 -0.41 -14.14
CA TYR A 209 -11.49 0.29 -14.21
C TYR A 209 -11.72 0.69 -15.67
N GLN A 210 -12.82 0.23 -16.27
CA GLN A 210 -13.10 0.47 -17.69
C GLN A 210 -13.42 1.95 -18.00
N GLU A 211 -13.93 2.69 -17.01
CA GLU A 211 -14.40 4.05 -17.16
C GLU A 211 -13.71 4.96 -16.15
N GLU A 212 -13.53 6.23 -16.52
CA GLU A 212 -13.11 7.27 -15.59
C GLU A 212 -14.24 7.56 -14.59
N ARG A 213 -13.94 7.43 -13.29
CA ARG A 213 -14.90 7.63 -12.20
C ARG A 213 -14.22 8.39 -11.08
N MET A 214 -14.96 9.32 -10.46
CA MET A 214 -14.52 10.02 -9.26
C MET A 214 -15.59 9.85 -8.17
N ARG A 215 -15.26 9.20 -7.06
CA ARG A 215 -16.22 8.91 -5.99
C ARG A 215 -15.83 9.61 -4.70
N LEU A 216 -16.81 10.23 -4.04
CA LEU A 216 -16.63 10.90 -2.76
C LEU A 216 -16.37 9.87 -1.66
N LEU A 217 -15.23 9.98 -0.98
CA LEU A 217 -14.82 9.14 0.13
C LEU A 217 -15.21 9.75 1.47
N ALA A 218 -14.95 11.04 1.63
CA ALA A 218 -15.07 11.73 2.91
C ALA A 218 -15.31 13.24 2.73
N ILE A 219 -15.87 13.87 3.77
CA ILE A 219 -15.91 15.32 3.91
C ILE A 219 -15.33 15.63 5.29
N ARG A 220 -14.28 16.46 5.33
CA ARG A 220 -13.44 16.65 6.51
C ARG A 220 -13.41 18.12 6.93
N ASP A 221 -13.67 18.41 8.20
CA ASP A 221 -13.54 19.75 8.78
C ASP A 221 -12.05 20.16 8.81
N ARG A 222 -11.71 21.32 8.22
CA ARG A 222 -10.32 21.81 8.18
C ARG A 222 -9.81 22.17 9.59
N THR A 223 -10.64 22.74 10.43
CA THR A 223 -10.30 23.21 11.77
C THR A 223 -10.18 22.05 12.76
N THR A 224 -11.18 21.18 12.83
CA THR A 224 -11.22 20.11 13.83
C THR A 224 -10.61 18.81 13.36
N GLY A 225 -10.54 18.58 12.04
CA GLY A 225 -10.09 17.32 11.45
C GLY A 225 -11.11 16.20 11.49
N ASN A 226 -12.29 16.44 12.08
CA ASN A 226 -13.38 15.48 12.15
C ASN A 226 -13.97 15.22 10.76
N TYR A 227 -14.56 14.05 10.62
CA TYR A 227 -15.22 13.61 9.39
C TYR A 227 -16.73 13.63 9.57
N LEU A 228 -17.46 14.07 8.55
CA LEU A 228 -18.91 13.89 8.51
C LEU A 228 -19.28 12.41 8.51
N GLN A 229 -20.43 12.07 9.08
CA GLN A 229 -20.91 10.69 9.07
C GLN A 229 -21.30 10.28 7.65
N TYR A 230 -21.18 8.99 7.34
CA TYR A 230 -21.40 8.54 5.96
C TYR A 230 -22.82 8.85 5.45
N ASP A 231 -23.84 8.80 6.30
CA ASP A 231 -25.22 9.12 5.86
C ASP A 231 -25.36 10.60 5.46
N GLU A 232 -24.62 11.50 6.11
CA GLU A 232 -24.55 12.91 5.74
C GLU A 232 -23.81 13.07 4.42
N ILE A 233 -22.67 12.39 4.26
CA ILE A 233 -21.90 12.37 2.99
C ILE A 233 -22.78 11.89 1.84
N LEU A 234 -23.54 10.81 2.04
CA LEU A 234 -24.43 10.24 1.05
C LEU A 234 -25.51 11.23 0.62
N LYS A 235 -26.18 11.85 1.59
CA LYS A 235 -27.21 12.86 1.34
C LYS A 235 -26.65 14.06 0.58
N SER A 236 -25.46 14.53 0.96
CA SER A 236 -24.82 15.67 0.32
C SER A 236 -24.34 15.34 -1.09
N GLY A 237 -23.84 14.13 -1.35
CA GLY A 237 -23.48 13.71 -2.71
C GLY A 237 -24.70 13.67 -3.64
N GLN A 238 -25.82 13.12 -3.16
CA GLN A 238 -27.07 13.00 -3.92
C GLN A 238 -27.60 14.34 -4.44
N GLU A 239 -27.52 15.40 -3.64
CA GLU A 239 -28.00 16.74 -4.03
C GLU A 239 -27.28 17.30 -5.27
N TYR A 240 -26.04 16.89 -5.50
CA TYR A 240 -25.20 17.38 -6.60
C TYR A 240 -24.93 16.34 -7.70
N GLY A 241 -25.55 15.16 -7.59
CA GLY A 241 -25.28 14.01 -8.46
C GLY A 241 -23.89 13.40 -8.26
N VAL A 242 -23.19 13.76 -7.18
CA VAL A 242 -21.85 13.28 -6.87
C VAL A 242 -21.93 11.85 -6.32
N PRO A 243 -21.32 10.86 -7.01
CA PRO A 243 -21.34 9.48 -6.55
C PRO A 243 -20.46 9.33 -5.29
N VAL A 244 -20.96 8.56 -4.33
CA VAL A 244 -20.29 8.30 -3.05
C VAL A 244 -19.75 6.89 -3.08
N VAL A 245 -18.61 6.65 -2.42
CA VAL A 245 -18.05 5.30 -2.26
C VAL A 245 -19.08 4.35 -1.68
N GLU A 246 -19.10 3.11 -2.17
CA GLU A 246 -20.09 2.14 -1.73
C GLU A 246 -19.84 1.69 -0.29
N ARG A 247 -20.88 1.80 0.56
CA ARG A 247 -20.92 1.17 1.88
C ARG A 247 -21.24 -0.30 1.73
N ILE A 248 -20.40 -1.14 2.30
CA ILE A 248 -20.53 -2.59 2.31
C ILE A 248 -21.28 -3.00 3.57
N LYS A 249 -22.33 -3.77 3.38
CA LYS A 249 -23.07 -4.40 4.47
C LYS A 249 -22.25 -5.58 4.98
N LEU A 250 -22.03 -5.65 6.29
CA LEU A 250 -21.24 -6.73 6.87
C LEU A 250 -21.88 -8.08 6.56
N GLU A 251 -23.21 -8.15 6.60
CA GLU A 251 -24.04 -9.31 6.28
C GLU A 251 -23.75 -9.89 4.89
N SER A 252 -23.41 -9.05 3.90
CA SER A 252 -23.13 -9.53 2.54
C SER A 252 -21.75 -10.19 2.41
N LEU A 253 -20.90 -10.08 3.42
CA LEU A 253 -19.57 -10.71 3.45
C LEU A 253 -19.56 -12.02 4.24
N LEU A 254 -20.61 -12.31 4.99
CA LEU A 254 -20.70 -13.45 5.90
C LEU A 254 -21.43 -14.62 5.27
N ASP A 255 -21.11 -15.82 5.77
CA ASP A 255 -21.97 -16.98 5.57
C ASP A 255 -23.36 -16.68 6.18
N PRO A 256 -24.47 -16.96 5.48
CA PRO A 256 -25.82 -16.72 6.00
C PRO A 256 -26.10 -17.28 7.40
N ASP A 257 -25.37 -18.32 7.82
CA ASP A 257 -25.52 -18.95 9.14
C ASP A 257 -24.75 -18.23 10.27
N LEU A 258 -23.93 -17.22 9.97
CA LEU A 258 -23.14 -16.47 10.96
C LEU A 258 -23.87 -15.18 11.40
N ASP A 259 -23.96 -14.98 12.72
CA ASP A 259 -24.49 -13.73 13.29
C ASP A 259 -23.50 -12.57 13.08
N PRO A 260 -23.87 -11.52 12.33
CA PRO A 260 -23.03 -10.34 12.10
C PRO A 260 -22.62 -9.62 13.39
N ASN A 261 -23.38 -9.74 14.47
CA ASN A 261 -23.04 -9.10 15.75
C ASN A 261 -21.98 -9.87 16.56
N SER A 262 -21.69 -11.10 16.16
CA SER A 262 -20.74 -11.98 16.84
C SER A 262 -19.33 -11.91 16.25
N ILE A 263 -19.17 -11.34 15.06
CA ILE A 263 -17.90 -11.35 14.34
C ILE A 263 -16.87 -10.39 14.94
N THR A 264 -15.63 -10.89 15.02
CA THR A 264 -14.45 -10.13 15.43
C THR A 264 -13.75 -9.48 14.24
N THR A 265 -12.95 -8.44 14.48
CA THR A 265 -12.12 -7.85 13.42
C THR A 265 -11.15 -8.85 12.80
N ASN A 266 -10.65 -9.83 13.56
CA ASN A 266 -9.79 -10.89 13.02
C ASN A 266 -10.51 -11.76 11.98
N GLU A 267 -11.76 -12.13 12.25
CA GLU A 267 -12.56 -12.90 11.31
C GLU A 267 -12.88 -12.08 10.06
N LEU A 268 -13.23 -10.80 10.22
CA LEU A 268 -13.41 -9.88 9.07
C LEU A 268 -12.13 -9.82 8.22
N VAL A 269 -10.95 -9.64 8.84
CA VAL A 269 -9.67 -9.65 8.12
C VAL A 269 -9.47 -10.97 7.35
N ASN A 270 -9.79 -12.11 7.96
CA ASN A 270 -9.65 -13.42 7.31
C ASN A 270 -10.61 -13.62 6.13
N ILE A 271 -11.82 -13.06 6.20
CA ILE A 271 -12.77 -13.07 5.09
C ILE A 271 -12.22 -12.24 3.94
N VAL A 272 -11.86 -10.98 4.22
CA VAL A 272 -11.37 -10.03 3.19
C VAL A 272 -10.10 -10.54 2.51
N LYS A 273 -9.19 -11.15 3.27
CA LYS A 273 -7.96 -11.76 2.73
C LYS A 273 -8.23 -12.78 1.62
N LYS A 274 -9.32 -13.54 1.72
CA LYS A 274 -9.68 -14.59 0.74
C LYS A 274 -10.39 -14.05 -0.50
N MET A 275 -10.79 -12.78 -0.51
CA MET A 275 -11.49 -12.18 -1.64
C MET A 275 -10.53 -11.97 -2.83
N LYS A 276 -11.08 -12.00 -4.04
CA LYS A 276 -10.36 -11.71 -5.30
C LYS A 276 -11.04 -10.54 -6.01
N ASN A 277 -10.31 -9.87 -6.90
CA ASN A 277 -10.79 -8.72 -7.70
C ASN A 277 -11.22 -7.49 -6.91
N VAL A 278 -10.85 -7.41 -5.64
CA VAL A 278 -11.06 -6.24 -4.80
C VAL A 278 -9.74 -5.93 -4.12
N GLU A 279 -9.41 -4.64 -3.98
CA GLU A 279 -8.29 -4.27 -3.13
C GLU A 279 -8.59 -4.64 -1.69
N GLY A 280 -9.81 -4.34 -1.25
CA GLY A 280 -10.31 -4.63 0.07
C GLY A 280 -11.25 -3.53 0.52
N PHE A 281 -11.21 -3.20 1.81
CA PHE A 281 -12.14 -2.26 2.43
C PHE A 281 -11.44 -1.26 3.34
N VAL A 282 -12.10 -0.13 3.56
CA VAL A 282 -11.76 0.83 4.61
C VAL A 282 -12.81 0.71 5.72
N LEU A 283 -12.33 0.38 6.92
CA LEU A 283 -13.13 0.36 8.13
C LEU A 283 -12.95 1.68 8.86
N ARG A 284 -14.06 2.41 9.10
CA ARG A 284 -14.07 3.66 9.87
C ARG A 284 -14.98 3.50 11.08
N VAL A 285 -14.46 3.71 12.27
CA VAL A 285 -15.26 3.76 13.51
C VAL A 285 -15.75 5.19 13.79
N ASN A 286 -16.73 5.32 14.70
CA ASN A 286 -17.44 6.59 14.91
C ASN A 286 -16.55 7.78 15.32
N ASP A 287 -15.45 7.53 16.05
CA ASP A 287 -14.50 8.57 16.46
C ASP A 287 -13.56 9.06 15.34
N GLY A 288 -13.70 8.49 14.14
CA GLY A 288 -12.92 8.87 12.96
C GLY A 288 -11.66 8.03 12.74
N ARG A 289 -11.29 7.11 13.64
CA ARG A 289 -10.21 6.14 13.37
C ARG A 289 -10.56 5.32 12.12
N MET A 290 -9.58 5.17 11.23
CA MET A 290 -9.70 4.45 9.97
C MET A 290 -8.68 3.31 9.91
N TYR A 291 -9.04 2.22 9.25
CA TYR A 291 -8.16 1.08 9.03
C TYR A 291 -8.37 0.51 7.64
N LYS A 292 -7.29 0.04 7.02
CA LYS A 292 -7.33 -0.69 5.74
C LYS A 292 -7.40 -2.18 6.03
N ILE A 293 -8.24 -2.89 5.29
CA ILE A 293 -8.23 -4.35 5.26
C ILE A 293 -8.10 -4.74 3.80
N LYS A 294 -6.93 -5.23 3.39
CA LYS A 294 -6.64 -5.59 2.01
C LYS A 294 -6.78 -7.10 1.77
N SER A 295 -7.18 -7.48 0.56
CA SER A 295 -7.19 -8.87 0.12
C SER A 295 -5.75 -9.38 -0.10
N GLU A 296 -5.52 -10.67 0.13
CA GLU A 296 -4.21 -11.27 -0.13
C GLU A 296 -3.90 -11.25 -1.64
N TRP A 297 -4.93 -11.43 -2.46
CA TRP A 297 -4.84 -11.33 -3.92
C TRP A 297 -4.31 -9.96 -4.38
N TYR A 298 -4.83 -8.86 -3.83
CA TYR A 298 -4.37 -7.53 -4.21
C TYR A 298 -2.97 -7.23 -3.66
N ILE A 299 -2.66 -7.66 -2.43
CA ILE A 299 -1.31 -7.50 -1.86
C ILE A 299 -0.29 -8.25 -2.73
N ASP A 300 -0.60 -9.48 -3.14
CA ASP A 300 0.26 -10.24 -4.02
C ASP A 300 0.42 -9.52 -5.37
N LEU A 301 -0.65 -9.00 -5.96
CA LEU A 301 -0.58 -8.22 -7.21
C LEU A 301 0.16 -6.89 -7.11
N SER A 302 -0.02 -6.14 -6.03
CA SER A 302 0.69 -4.88 -5.80
C SER A 302 2.18 -5.11 -5.57
N ARG A 303 2.54 -6.24 -4.95
CA ARG A 303 3.91 -6.73 -4.96
C ARG A 303 4.43 -6.99 -6.37
N LEU A 304 3.56 -7.28 -7.34
CA LEU A 304 3.89 -7.52 -8.75
C LEU A 304 3.82 -6.33 -9.69
N SER A 305 3.00 -5.32 -9.38
CA SER A 305 2.71 -4.23 -10.31
C SER A 305 3.93 -3.34 -10.56
N LEU A 306 4.67 -3.75 -11.59
CA LEU A 306 4.99 -3.05 -12.85
C LEU A 306 5.12 -1.52 -12.90
N GLN A 307 4.30 -0.74 -12.20
CA GLN A 307 4.40 0.73 -12.19
C GLN A 307 5.07 1.28 -10.93
N SER A 308 5.18 0.49 -9.86
CA SER A 308 6.00 0.86 -8.72
C SER A 308 7.39 0.24 -8.89
N PRO A 309 8.45 1.03 -9.15
CA PRO A 309 9.83 0.52 -9.19
C PRO A 309 10.30 -0.03 -7.82
N LYS A 310 9.45 -0.02 -6.79
CA LYS A 310 9.82 -0.27 -5.39
C LYS A 310 9.60 -1.71 -4.89
N VAL A 311 8.77 -2.57 -5.49
CA VAL A 311 8.35 -3.82 -4.78
C VAL A 311 8.98 -5.11 -5.33
N VAL A 312 9.01 -5.36 -6.65
CA VAL A 312 9.91 -6.40 -7.22
C VAL A 312 11.27 -5.78 -7.53
N LYS A 313 12.10 -5.58 -6.51
CA LYS A 313 13.49 -5.11 -6.68
C LYS A 313 14.42 -6.24 -7.10
N ASN A 314 14.15 -7.45 -6.60
CA ASN A 314 15.10 -8.55 -6.68
C ASN A 314 14.42 -9.84 -7.10
N GLU A 315 15.21 -10.72 -7.70
CA GLU A 315 14.77 -12.03 -8.15
C GLU A 315 14.09 -12.89 -7.06
N LYS A 316 14.49 -12.76 -5.79
CA LYS A 316 13.89 -13.49 -4.67
C LYS A 316 12.38 -13.24 -4.53
N ASP A 317 11.94 -12.04 -4.89
CA ASP A 317 10.56 -11.61 -4.79
C ASP A 317 9.73 -12.30 -5.89
N VAL A 318 10.30 -12.45 -7.09
CA VAL A 318 9.71 -13.23 -8.21
C VAL A 318 9.59 -14.71 -7.87
N TRP A 319 10.62 -15.31 -7.25
CA TRP A 319 10.55 -16.71 -6.81
C TRP A 319 9.48 -16.93 -5.76
N SER A 320 9.46 -16.11 -4.70
CA SER A 320 8.46 -16.24 -3.62
C SER A 320 7.03 -16.21 -4.14
N LEU A 321 6.81 -15.39 -5.16
CA LEU A 321 5.53 -15.24 -5.84
C LEU A 321 5.17 -16.46 -6.68
N VAL A 322 6.05 -16.93 -7.58
CA VAL A 322 5.75 -18.14 -8.38
C VAL A 322 5.33 -19.29 -7.45
N LEU A 323 6.05 -19.43 -6.33
CA LEU A 323 5.86 -20.49 -5.34
C LEU A 323 4.65 -20.27 -4.42
N SER A 324 3.98 -19.12 -4.44
CA SER A 324 2.72 -18.94 -3.70
C SER A 324 1.54 -19.63 -4.39
N GLY A 325 1.67 -19.96 -5.69
CA GLY A 325 0.60 -20.56 -6.48
C GLY A 325 -0.47 -19.56 -6.92
N SER A 326 -0.38 -18.29 -6.52
CA SER A 326 -1.33 -17.23 -6.88
C SER A 326 -1.16 -16.72 -8.31
N MET A 327 -0.07 -17.11 -9.01
CA MET A 327 0.34 -16.49 -10.26
C MET A 327 -0.51 -16.86 -11.47
N ASP A 328 -0.92 -18.12 -11.64
CA ASP A 328 -1.66 -18.52 -12.84
C ASP A 328 -3.07 -17.93 -12.86
N ASP A 329 -3.74 -17.90 -11.70
CA ASP A 329 -5.00 -17.17 -11.50
C ASP A 329 -4.81 -15.67 -11.79
N THR A 330 -3.75 -15.08 -11.24
CA THR A 330 -3.37 -13.68 -11.41
C THR A 330 -3.14 -13.30 -12.88
N LEU A 331 -2.38 -14.11 -13.62
CA LEU A 331 -2.03 -13.86 -15.02
C LEU A 331 -3.21 -14.08 -15.97
N ALA A 332 -4.05 -15.10 -15.70
CA ALA A 332 -5.27 -15.33 -16.47
C ALA A 332 -6.24 -14.15 -16.35
N MET A 333 -6.31 -13.53 -15.17
CA MET A 333 -7.16 -12.36 -14.92
C MET A 333 -6.59 -11.07 -15.53
N ILE A 334 -5.27 -10.85 -15.44
CA ILE A 334 -4.63 -9.72 -16.12
C ILE A 334 -4.78 -9.84 -17.65
N ALA A 335 -4.66 -11.05 -18.21
CA ALA A 335 -4.87 -11.31 -19.65
C ALA A 335 -6.32 -11.10 -20.11
N SER A 336 -7.29 -11.18 -19.19
CA SER A 336 -8.69 -10.88 -19.46
C SER A 336 -9.01 -9.38 -19.46
N SER A 337 -8.15 -8.56 -18.84
CA SER A 337 -8.19 -7.11 -19.01
C SER A 337 -7.57 -6.75 -20.37
N THR A 338 -8.25 -5.94 -21.17
CA THR A 338 -8.01 -5.72 -22.62
C THR A 338 -6.67 -5.08 -23.00
N LYS A 339 -5.70 -4.99 -22.07
CA LYS A 339 -4.35 -4.50 -22.33
C LYS A 339 -3.36 -5.63 -22.58
N PRO A 340 -2.37 -5.43 -23.48
CA PRO A 340 -1.26 -6.35 -23.63
C PRO A 340 -0.51 -6.45 -22.28
N LEU A 341 -0.18 -7.68 -21.86
CA LEU A 341 0.63 -7.91 -20.67
C LEU A 341 1.95 -7.15 -20.80
N SER A 342 2.38 -6.50 -19.72
CA SER A 342 3.71 -5.90 -19.69
C SER A 342 4.80 -6.94 -19.98
N GLU A 343 5.89 -6.52 -20.62
CA GLU A 343 7.03 -7.38 -20.92
C GLU A 343 7.59 -8.08 -19.66
N LYS A 344 7.55 -7.40 -18.51
CA LYS A 344 7.96 -7.97 -17.23
C LYS A 344 7.04 -9.11 -16.77
N LEU A 345 5.71 -9.02 -16.97
CA LEU A 345 4.79 -10.12 -16.68
C LEU A 345 4.98 -11.31 -17.62
N VAL A 346 5.24 -11.04 -18.91
CA VAL A 346 5.54 -12.11 -19.88
C VAL A 346 6.77 -12.88 -19.41
N LYS A 347 7.85 -12.18 -19.04
CA LYS A 347 9.07 -12.81 -18.50
C LYS A 347 8.84 -13.52 -17.17
N ILE A 348 8.00 -12.98 -16.29
CA ILE A 348 7.64 -13.64 -15.02
C ILE A 348 6.86 -14.93 -15.30
N LYS A 349 5.95 -14.92 -16.29
CA LYS A 349 5.19 -16.11 -16.73
C LYS A 349 6.11 -17.18 -17.33
N GLU A 350 7.00 -16.79 -18.23
CA GLU A 350 8.03 -17.69 -18.79
C GLU A 350 8.88 -18.29 -17.68
N PHE A 351 9.35 -17.46 -16.74
CA PHE A 351 10.13 -17.92 -15.60
C PHE A 351 9.32 -18.85 -14.68
N SER A 352 8.03 -18.60 -14.49
CA SER A 352 7.13 -19.48 -13.74
C SER A 352 7.10 -20.88 -14.33
N SER A 353 6.86 -20.99 -15.64
CA SER A 353 6.87 -22.28 -16.33
C SER A 353 8.20 -23.01 -16.20
N VAL A 354 9.33 -22.28 -16.30
CA VAL A 354 10.68 -22.84 -16.09
C VAL A 354 10.88 -23.31 -14.66
N LEU A 355 10.50 -22.52 -13.66
CA LEU A 355 10.69 -22.84 -12.24
C LEU A 355 9.83 -24.02 -11.80
N ILE A 356 8.54 -24.03 -12.16
CA ILE A 356 7.63 -25.13 -11.84
C ILE A 356 8.06 -26.42 -12.55
N GLY A 357 8.42 -26.33 -13.84
CA GLY A 357 8.95 -27.48 -14.58
C GLY A 357 10.23 -28.05 -13.95
N ARG A 358 11.15 -27.19 -13.51
CA ARG A 358 12.38 -27.63 -12.83
C ARG A 358 12.11 -28.29 -11.49
N ILE A 359 11.14 -27.79 -10.71
CA ILE A 359 10.74 -28.40 -9.44
C ILE A 359 10.18 -29.81 -9.68
N GLU A 360 9.31 -29.97 -10.68
CA GLU A 360 8.74 -31.27 -11.03
C GLU A 360 9.83 -32.25 -11.50
N GLU A 361 10.77 -31.80 -12.35
CA GLU A 361 11.89 -32.62 -12.80
C GLU A 361 12.75 -33.11 -11.62
N CYS A 362 13.10 -32.21 -10.70
CA CYS A 362 13.84 -32.56 -9.48
C CYS A 362 13.06 -33.56 -8.61
N ALA A 363 11.74 -33.40 -8.50
CA ALA A 363 10.88 -34.32 -7.77
C ALA A 363 10.87 -35.71 -8.40
N ARG A 364 10.73 -35.81 -9.73
CA ARG A 364 10.74 -37.09 -10.46
C ARG A 364 12.06 -37.82 -10.28
N ILE A 365 13.19 -37.15 -10.51
CA ILE A 365 14.53 -37.72 -10.33
C ILE A 365 14.70 -38.25 -8.89
N MET A 366 14.22 -37.50 -7.91
CA MET A 366 14.32 -37.88 -6.50
C MET A 366 13.50 -39.15 -6.19
N ILE A 367 12.29 -39.24 -6.73
CA ILE A 367 11.42 -40.41 -6.52
C ILE A 367 12.01 -41.63 -7.23
N GLU A 368 12.45 -41.49 -8.48
CA GLU A 368 13.11 -42.57 -9.24
C GLU A 368 14.36 -43.09 -8.54
N PHE A 369 15.18 -42.19 -8.00
CA PHE A 369 16.37 -42.56 -7.23
C PHE A 369 16.02 -43.38 -5.99
N ILE A 370 14.97 -43.00 -5.25
CA ILE A 370 14.53 -43.72 -4.05
C ILE A 370 13.95 -45.10 -4.42
N ILE A 371 13.09 -45.17 -5.44
CA ILE A 371 12.50 -46.43 -5.92
C ILE A 371 13.62 -47.39 -6.35
N LYS A 372 14.54 -46.92 -7.19
CA LYS A 372 15.69 -47.72 -7.65
C LYS A 372 16.54 -48.21 -6.49
N SER A 373 16.84 -47.31 -5.54
CA SER A 373 17.63 -47.68 -4.36
C SER A 373 16.94 -48.75 -3.51
N LYS A 374 15.60 -48.72 -3.40
CA LYS A 374 14.84 -49.75 -2.70
C LYS A 374 14.81 -51.08 -3.45
N VAL A 375 14.65 -51.05 -4.77
CA VAL A 375 14.73 -52.24 -5.64
C VAL A 375 16.09 -52.90 -5.51
N ASP A 376 17.16 -52.09 -5.47
CA ASP A 376 18.54 -52.53 -5.27
C ASP A 376 18.86 -52.89 -3.81
N GLN A 377 17.86 -52.88 -2.92
CA GLN A 377 17.96 -53.21 -1.48
C GLN A 377 18.98 -52.35 -0.72
N ILE A 378 19.21 -51.11 -1.17
CA ILE A 378 20.13 -50.18 -0.53
C ILE A 378 19.47 -49.62 0.74
N PRO A 379 20.05 -49.84 1.93
CA PRO A 379 19.45 -49.34 3.17
C PRO A 379 19.51 -47.81 3.23
N ARG A 380 18.52 -47.21 3.89
CA ARG A 380 18.35 -45.75 4.05
C ARG A 380 19.66 -45.02 4.38
N GLY A 381 20.44 -45.54 5.33
CA GLY A 381 21.70 -44.92 5.78
C GLY A 381 22.82 -44.85 4.74
N ARG A 382 22.72 -45.60 3.63
CA ARG A 382 23.72 -45.59 2.54
C ARG A 382 23.34 -44.69 1.36
N LEU A 383 22.12 -44.15 1.30
CA LEU A 383 21.69 -43.27 0.19
C LEU A 383 22.60 -42.07 -0.01
N GLN A 384 23.03 -41.44 1.08
CA GLN A 384 23.87 -40.23 1.04
C GLN A 384 25.29 -40.50 0.51
N THR A 385 25.70 -41.78 0.41
CA THR A 385 27.01 -42.18 -0.11
C THR A 385 26.98 -42.50 -1.60
N LEU A 386 25.79 -42.51 -2.21
CA LEU A 386 25.63 -42.78 -3.63
C LEU A 386 25.95 -41.54 -4.45
N SER A 387 26.64 -41.76 -5.57
CA SER A 387 26.90 -40.70 -6.55
C SER A 387 25.60 -40.19 -7.15
N SER A 388 25.56 -38.89 -7.43
CA SER A 388 24.43 -38.24 -8.08
C SER A 388 24.15 -38.89 -9.46
N PRO A 389 22.95 -39.43 -9.70
CA PRO A 389 22.60 -40.08 -10.96
C PRO A 389 22.27 -39.08 -12.08
N HIS A 390 22.11 -37.78 -11.76
CA HIS A 390 21.63 -36.77 -12.69
C HIS A 390 22.22 -35.38 -12.39
N PRO A 391 22.55 -34.54 -13.40
CA PRO A 391 23.10 -33.20 -13.17
C PRO A 391 22.26 -32.29 -12.26
N LEU A 392 20.94 -32.46 -12.26
CA LEU A 392 20.01 -31.72 -11.39
C LEU A 392 19.90 -32.30 -9.98
N PHE A 393 20.44 -33.49 -9.74
CA PHE A 393 20.42 -34.15 -8.44
C PHE A 393 21.60 -33.69 -7.59
N SER A 394 21.51 -32.44 -7.12
CA SER A 394 22.55 -31.83 -6.31
C SER A 394 22.74 -32.56 -4.97
N PRO A 395 23.90 -32.41 -4.30
CA PRO A 395 24.09 -32.95 -2.94
C PRO A 395 23.02 -32.48 -1.96
N GLN A 396 22.50 -31.27 -2.13
CA GLN A 396 21.38 -30.74 -1.34
C GLN A 396 20.07 -31.51 -1.62
N LEU A 397 19.79 -31.82 -2.89
CA LEU A 397 18.61 -32.60 -3.27
C LEU A 397 18.72 -34.05 -2.79
N LEU A 398 19.92 -34.65 -2.85
CA LEU A 398 20.21 -35.95 -2.24
C LEU A 398 19.97 -35.92 -0.72
N GLY A 399 20.47 -34.92 -0.01
CA GLY A 399 20.19 -34.76 1.42
C GLY A 399 18.69 -34.62 1.72
N PHE A 400 17.97 -33.88 0.88
CA PHE A 400 16.51 -33.70 1.00
C PHE A 400 15.73 -34.99 0.75
N SER A 401 16.16 -35.80 -0.22
CA SER A 401 15.56 -37.10 -0.59
C SER A 401 15.46 -38.09 0.58
N TYR A 402 16.42 -38.01 1.51
CA TYR A 402 16.49 -38.88 2.68
C TYR A 402 15.24 -38.83 3.56
N ALA A 403 14.52 -37.71 3.54
CA ALA A 403 13.28 -37.54 4.29
C ALA A 403 12.15 -38.44 3.75
N PHE A 404 12.12 -38.71 2.44
CA PHE A 404 11.03 -39.42 1.76
C PHE A 404 11.26 -40.92 1.62
N TYR A 405 12.42 -41.44 2.05
CA TYR A 405 12.74 -42.86 1.87
C TYR A 405 11.72 -43.81 2.51
N ASN A 406 11.14 -43.44 3.66
CA ASN A 406 10.12 -44.28 4.29
C ASN A 406 8.75 -44.16 3.62
N ASP A 407 8.46 -42.99 3.04
CA ASP A 407 7.16 -42.65 2.46
C ASP A 407 6.99 -43.24 1.04
N ILE A 408 8.06 -43.25 0.24
CA ILE A 408 8.04 -43.74 -1.15
C ILE A 408 8.21 -45.25 -1.18
N GLN A 409 7.30 -46.01 -1.78
CA GLN A 409 7.39 -47.48 -1.85
C GLN A 409 8.07 -47.95 -3.16
N ALA A 410 8.66 -49.15 -3.13
CA ALA A 410 9.44 -49.68 -4.25
C ALA A 410 8.58 -50.15 -5.43
N ASP A 411 7.34 -50.53 -5.14
CA ASP A 411 6.32 -51.03 -6.07
C ASP A 411 5.40 -49.92 -6.60
N HIS A 412 5.58 -48.68 -6.13
CA HIS A 412 4.83 -47.52 -6.58
C HIS A 412 5.46 -46.87 -7.82
N THR A 413 4.64 -46.15 -8.58
CA THR A 413 5.08 -45.30 -9.69
C THR A 413 5.50 -43.91 -9.19
N VAL A 414 6.25 -43.18 -10.02
CA VAL A 414 6.69 -41.81 -9.72
C VAL A 414 5.50 -40.88 -9.46
N ASP A 415 4.45 -40.97 -10.28
CA ASP A 415 3.29 -40.08 -10.22
C ASP A 415 2.53 -40.18 -8.89
N GLN A 416 2.54 -41.37 -8.25
CA GLN A 416 1.88 -41.58 -6.95
C GLN A 416 2.50 -40.74 -5.81
N HIS A 417 3.77 -40.35 -5.94
CA HIS A 417 4.50 -39.59 -4.92
C HIS A 417 4.77 -38.14 -5.31
N LEU A 418 4.53 -37.78 -6.57
CA LEU A 418 4.90 -36.50 -7.15
C LEU A 418 4.28 -35.31 -6.40
N SER A 419 3.00 -35.40 -6.04
CA SER A 419 2.30 -34.33 -5.32
C SER A 419 2.89 -34.06 -3.92
N LEU A 420 3.19 -35.12 -3.16
CA LEU A 420 3.80 -35.04 -1.83
C LEU A 420 5.18 -34.37 -1.88
N VAL A 421 5.99 -34.83 -2.81
CA VAL A 421 7.35 -34.33 -3.01
C VAL A 421 7.35 -32.89 -3.51
N ASN A 422 6.53 -32.56 -4.51
CA ASN A 422 6.41 -31.20 -5.05
C ASN A 422 6.00 -30.20 -3.97
N LYS A 423 4.96 -30.51 -3.17
CA LYS A 423 4.53 -29.63 -2.05
C LYS A 423 5.66 -29.37 -1.07
N SER A 424 6.43 -30.41 -0.76
CA SER A 424 7.55 -30.30 0.19
C SER A 424 8.73 -29.52 -0.38
N LEU A 425 9.07 -29.72 -1.67
CA LEU A 425 10.07 -28.93 -2.37
C LEU A 425 9.67 -27.46 -2.45
N ILE A 426 8.44 -27.15 -2.88
CA ILE A 426 7.92 -25.77 -2.94
C ILE A 426 8.05 -25.09 -1.57
N LYS A 427 7.62 -25.76 -0.49
CA LYS A 427 7.76 -25.24 0.87
C LYS A 427 9.23 -24.94 1.20
N ARG A 428 10.13 -25.88 0.92
CA ARG A 428 11.56 -25.74 1.21
C ARG A 428 12.22 -24.60 0.41
N ILE A 429 11.85 -24.45 -0.85
CA ILE A 429 12.36 -23.38 -1.73
C ILE A 429 11.82 -22.03 -1.26
N LYS A 430 10.54 -21.96 -0.87
CA LYS A 430 9.90 -20.74 -0.35
C LYS A 430 10.57 -20.22 0.92
N GLU A 431 11.00 -21.10 1.83
CA GLU A 431 11.83 -20.74 3.00
C GLU A 431 13.16 -20.06 2.60
N GLY A 432 13.68 -20.39 1.41
CA GLY A 432 14.89 -19.81 0.82
C GLY A 432 14.70 -18.41 0.23
N CYS A 433 13.47 -17.98 -0.04
CA CYS A 433 13.22 -16.68 -0.70
C CYS A 433 13.35 -15.45 0.23
N GLY A 434 13.66 -15.64 1.51
CA GLY A 434 13.76 -14.54 2.49
C GLY A 434 14.93 -13.57 2.28
N SER A 435 15.98 -13.96 1.55
CA SER A 435 17.13 -13.08 1.22
C SER A 435 17.87 -13.59 -0.01
N GLY A 436 18.67 -12.74 -0.66
CA GLY A 436 19.46 -13.14 -1.85
C GLY A 436 20.43 -14.30 -1.57
N ALA A 437 21.08 -14.32 -0.40
CA ALA A 437 21.97 -15.42 -0.02
C ALA A 437 21.23 -16.75 0.24
N LYS A 438 20.02 -16.68 0.81
CA LYS A 438 19.16 -17.86 1.00
C LYS A 438 18.59 -18.37 -0.33
N LEU A 439 18.33 -17.47 -1.28
CA LEU A 439 17.84 -17.83 -2.60
C LEU A 439 18.86 -18.70 -3.34
N GLU A 440 20.15 -18.45 -3.17
CA GLU A 440 21.18 -19.27 -3.80
C GLU A 440 21.12 -20.73 -3.35
N HIS A 441 20.87 -20.98 -2.06
CA HIS A 441 20.63 -22.34 -1.57
C HIS A 441 19.41 -22.99 -2.22
N ALA A 442 18.34 -22.21 -2.46
CA ALA A 442 17.15 -22.68 -3.15
C ALA A 442 17.45 -23.01 -4.64
N ARG A 443 18.33 -22.23 -5.30
CA ARG A 443 18.82 -22.57 -6.65
C ARG A 443 19.64 -23.84 -6.64
N THR A 444 20.58 -23.98 -5.72
CA THR A 444 21.45 -25.17 -5.67
C THR A 444 20.65 -26.43 -5.40
N LEU A 445 19.56 -26.34 -4.61
CA LEU A 445 18.61 -27.44 -4.43
C LEU A 445 17.97 -27.90 -5.75
N LEU A 446 17.79 -26.99 -6.71
CA LEU A 446 17.25 -27.27 -8.05
C LEU A 446 18.32 -27.51 -9.13
N GLY A 447 19.55 -27.86 -8.72
CA GLY A 447 20.67 -28.11 -9.64
C GLY A 447 21.37 -26.85 -10.16
N GLY A 448 21.03 -25.66 -9.64
CA GLY A 448 21.61 -24.38 -10.06
C GLY A 448 21.10 -23.89 -11.42
N ASN A 449 21.71 -22.81 -11.92
CA ASN A 449 21.47 -22.24 -13.26
C ASN A 449 19.99 -21.92 -13.60
N ILE A 450 19.20 -21.55 -12.60
CA ILE A 450 17.85 -21.04 -12.78
C ILE A 450 17.83 -19.60 -12.30
N LYS A 451 17.55 -18.65 -13.21
CA LYS A 451 17.61 -17.22 -12.93
C LYS A 451 16.49 -16.43 -13.59
N PHE A 452 15.89 -15.52 -12.85
CA PHE A 452 15.05 -14.47 -13.43
C PHE A 452 15.91 -13.25 -13.80
N THR A 453 15.89 -12.86 -15.07
CA THR A 453 16.57 -11.66 -15.57
C THR A 453 15.57 -10.75 -16.29
N TYR A 454 15.39 -9.55 -15.76
CA TYR A 454 14.65 -8.48 -16.42
C TYR A 454 15.48 -7.20 -16.38
N ILE A 455 15.84 -6.70 -17.56
CA ILE A 455 16.43 -5.37 -17.72
C ILE A 455 15.27 -4.46 -18.13
N PRO A 456 14.87 -3.47 -17.32
CA PRO A 456 13.85 -2.52 -17.74
C PRO A 456 14.35 -1.77 -18.98
N PRO A 457 13.45 -1.39 -19.91
CA PRO A 457 13.85 -0.58 -21.06
C PRO A 457 14.58 0.68 -20.57
N PRO A 458 15.62 1.15 -21.29
CA PRO A 458 16.26 2.40 -20.94
C PRO A 458 15.19 3.49 -20.87
N LYS A 459 15.21 4.29 -19.80
CA LYS A 459 14.40 5.52 -19.76
C LYS A 459 14.68 6.28 -21.06
N PRO A 460 13.67 6.78 -21.78
CA PRO A 460 13.90 7.52 -23.00
C PRO A 460 14.89 8.64 -22.72
N THR A 461 16.08 8.53 -23.30
CA THR A 461 17.08 9.58 -23.27
C THR A 461 16.50 10.72 -24.07
N ILE A 462 16.18 11.84 -23.41
CA ILE A 462 15.91 13.08 -24.11
C ILE A 462 17.22 13.42 -24.85
N SER A 463 17.24 13.17 -26.15
CA SER A 463 18.32 13.58 -27.03
C SER A 463 18.35 15.10 -27.04
N THR A 464 19.31 15.68 -26.35
CA THR A 464 19.69 17.07 -26.50
C THR A 464 20.40 17.24 -27.84
N GLU A 465 19.64 17.25 -28.93
CA GLU A 465 20.11 17.86 -30.16
C GLU A 465 20.14 19.37 -29.95
N THR A 466 21.35 19.90 -29.76
CA THR A 466 21.65 21.33 -29.77
C THR A 466 21.29 21.92 -31.12
N ASN A 467 20.06 22.42 -31.27
CA ASN A 467 19.76 23.44 -32.26
C ASN A 467 19.86 24.81 -31.59
N ASN A 468 20.93 25.52 -31.92
CA ASN A 468 21.08 26.95 -31.64
C ASN A 468 19.94 27.70 -32.31
N ASN A 469 18.93 28.09 -31.54
CA ASN A 469 18.19 29.32 -31.76
C ASN A 469 17.64 29.81 -30.41
N ASN A 470 18.11 31.00 -30.02
CA ASN A 470 17.69 31.70 -28.83
C ASN A 470 16.17 31.93 -28.83
N ASN A 471 15.48 31.33 -27.87
CA ASN A 471 14.44 32.01 -27.10
C ASN A 471 14.29 31.31 -25.75
N VAL A 472 14.21 32.15 -24.73
CA VAL A 472 14.13 31.83 -23.30
C VAL A 472 12.78 31.20 -23.02
N ASP A 473 12.77 29.98 -22.46
CA ASP A 473 11.76 29.48 -21.52
C ASP A 473 12.34 28.23 -20.82
N GLN A 474 12.50 28.30 -19.49
CA GLN A 474 12.98 27.20 -18.65
C GLN A 474 11.79 26.52 -17.98
N ASP A 475 11.32 25.42 -18.55
CA ASP A 475 10.44 24.45 -17.88
C ASP A 475 11.02 23.04 -18.04
N GLY A 476 11.47 22.46 -16.94
CA GLY A 476 11.92 21.08 -16.85
C GLY A 476 11.16 20.39 -15.72
N ASN A 477 10.05 19.72 -16.05
CA ASN A 477 9.29 18.89 -15.11
C ASN A 477 9.38 17.42 -15.55
N ASP A 478 10.07 16.62 -14.73
CA ASP A 478 10.08 15.17 -14.79
C ASP A 478 8.70 14.61 -14.39
N GLU A 479 8.03 13.89 -15.30
CA GLU A 479 6.81 13.13 -15.01
C GLU A 479 7.10 11.96 -14.06
N TYR A 480 6.83 12.14 -12.77
CA TYR A 480 6.70 11.06 -11.81
C TYR A 480 5.25 10.59 -11.75
N PHE A 481 4.99 9.34 -12.13
CA PHE A 481 3.71 8.67 -11.91
C PHE A 481 3.46 8.52 -10.40
N GLU A 482 2.48 9.27 -9.88
CA GLU A 482 2.05 9.20 -8.48
C GLU A 482 1.23 7.92 -8.24
N ASN A 483 1.80 7.00 -7.47
CA ASN A 483 1.09 5.85 -6.90
C ASN A 483 0.91 6.10 -5.40
N ASP A 484 -0.32 6.39 -4.98
CA ASP A 484 -0.69 6.72 -3.58
C ASP A 484 -0.88 5.49 -2.67
N ASN A 485 -0.49 4.32 -3.15
CA ASN A 485 -0.46 3.09 -2.37
C ASN A 485 0.78 3.08 -1.46
N ASP A 486 0.65 3.81 -0.35
CA ASP A 486 1.58 3.78 0.77
C ASP A 486 1.54 2.39 1.44
N GLU A 487 2.40 1.48 0.96
CA GLU A 487 2.99 0.36 1.71
C GLU A 487 4.42 0.68 2.12
#